data_AF-A0A2J6HWE9-F1
#
_entry.id   AF-A0A2J6HWE9-F1
#
_cell.length_a   1.000
_cell.length_b   1.000
_cell.length_c   1.000
_cell.angle_alpha   90.00
_cell.angle_beta   90.00
_cell.angle_gamma   90.00
#
_symmetry.space_group_name_H-M   'P 1'
#
loop_
_entity.id
_entity.type
_entity.pdbx_description
1 polymer ?
#
loop_
_entity_poly.entity_id
_entity_poly.type
_entity_poly.pdbx_seq_one_letter_code
_entity_poly.pdbx_strand_id
1 'polypeptide(L)'
;MMKKLVYILLFLLTVPLLEAQEIVDNQKQWSILTGHCLPDYTTYTTTFFKFDEDTIIEGKLYQKVFISEDEYQEEWYFYGSFIREENKKVYLREYYGEEGLIYDFNLHLGDMVEVNNPRAISEVSLVLTEIDS
;
A
#
# COMPACT_ATOMS: atom_id res chain seq x y z
N MET A 1 19.48 -1.29 43.36
CA MET A 1 19.92 -1.04 41.95
C MET A 1 19.46 -2.13 40.99
N MET A 2 19.61 -3.43 41.32
CA MET A 2 19.26 -4.56 40.45
C MET A 2 17.78 -4.66 40.05
N LYS A 3 16.83 -4.24 40.91
CA LYS A 3 15.39 -4.24 40.57
C LYS A 3 15.06 -3.30 39.39
N LYS A 4 15.75 -2.16 39.27
CA LYS A 4 15.56 -1.21 38.15
C LYS A 4 16.05 -1.78 36.82
N LEU A 5 17.12 -2.59 36.84
CA LEU A 5 17.64 -3.29 35.66
C LEU A 5 16.66 -4.34 35.11
N VAL A 6 15.94 -5.03 35.98
CA VAL A 6 14.91 -6.02 35.56
C VAL A 6 13.77 -5.34 34.81
N TYR A 7 13.30 -4.17 35.26
CA TYR A 7 12.24 -3.44 34.56
C TYR A 7 12.69 -2.90 33.18
N ILE A 8 13.96 -2.49 33.04
CA ILE A 8 14.52 -2.05 31.74
C ILE A 8 14.64 -3.23 30.78
N LEU A 9 15.06 -4.40 31.27
CA LEU A 9 15.16 -5.61 30.44
C LEU A 9 13.78 -6.12 29.99
N LEU A 10 12.77 -6.05 30.87
CA LEU A 10 11.38 -6.36 30.50
C LEU A 10 10.83 -5.38 29.47
N PHE A 11 11.15 -4.08 29.58
CA PHE A 11 10.71 -3.07 28.63
C PHE A 11 11.33 -3.27 27.24
N LEU A 12 12.60 -3.70 27.18
CA LEU A 12 13.31 -4.04 25.93
C LEU A 12 12.76 -5.32 25.26
N LEU A 13 12.24 -6.27 26.04
CA LEU A 13 11.60 -7.50 25.52
C LEU A 13 10.16 -7.27 25.01
N THR A 14 9.54 -6.15 25.39
CA THR A 14 8.16 -5.79 25.00
C THR A 14 8.08 -4.72 23.93
N VAL A 15 9.19 -4.35 23.29
CA VAL A 15 9.11 -3.60 22.04
C VAL A 15 8.89 -4.65 20.95
N PRO A 16 7.63 -4.95 20.54
CA PRO A 16 7.47 -5.58 19.23
C PRO A 16 8.23 -4.70 18.23
N LEU A 17 8.88 -5.29 17.23
CA LEU A 17 9.28 -4.53 16.05
C LEU A 17 8.01 -3.85 15.56
N LEU A 18 7.83 -2.59 15.93
CA LEU A 18 6.68 -1.80 15.56
C LEU A 18 6.99 -1.40 14.13
N GLU A 19 6.63 -2.27 13.19
CA GLU A 19 6.74 -1.97 11.79
C GLU A 19 5.57 -1.06 11.46
N ALA A 20 5.82 0.24 11.60
CA ALA A 20 4.82 1.29 11.38
C ALA A 20 4.45 1.46 9.89
N GLN A 21 5.06 0.68 9.01
CA GLN A 21 4.91 0.79 7.56
C GLN A 21 4.07 -0.38 7.07
N GLU A 22 2.75 -0.18 7.08
CA GLU A 22 1.77 -1.10 6.49
C GLU A 22 0.88 -0.27 5.55
N ILE A 23 0.82 -0.67 4.29
CA ILE A 23 -0.02 -0.03 3.27
C ILE A 23 -1.43 -0.62 3.31
N VAL A 24 -1.53 -1.94 3.42
CA VAL A 24 -2.81 -2.66 3.34
C VAL A 24 -3.45 -2.77 4.72
N ASP A 25 -4.20 -1.73 5.09
CA ASP A 25 -4.86 -1.61 6.38
C ASP A 25 -6.26 -1.02 6.18
N ASN A 26 -7.29 -1.69 6.70
CA ASN A 26 -8.68 -1.28 6.53
C ASN A 26 -9.10 -0.06 7.37
N GLN A 27 -8.22 0.41 8.26
CA GLN A 27 -8.40 1.67 8.99
C GLN A 27 -7.77 2.87 8.24
N LYS A 28 -7.05 2.63 7.14
CA LYS A 28 -6.40 3.66 6.34
C LYS A 28 -7.20 4.03 5.09
N GLN A 29 -7.00 5.25 4.65
CA GLN A 29 -7.55 5.77 3.40
C GLN A 29 -6.48 6.56 2.65
N TRP A 30 -6.50 6.44 1.34
CA TRP A 30 -5.55 7.08 0.43
C TRP A 30 -6.30 8.08 -0.45
N SER A 31 -5.72 9.26 -0.66
CA SER A 31 -6.28 10.27 -1.56
C SER A 31 -5.27 10.61 -2.65
N ILE A 32 -5.73 10.62 -3.91
CA ILE A 32 -4.90 10.96 -5.07
C ILE A 32 -5.48 12.22 -5.71
N LEU A 33 -4.68 13.29 -5.75
CA LEU A 33 -4.99 14.50 -6.50
C LEU A 33 -4.51 14.33 -7.95
N THR A 34 -5.43 14.43 -8.90
CA THR A 34 -5.14 14.33 -10.34
C THR A 34 -5.38 15.68 -11.01
N GLY A 35 -4.36 16.20 -11.68
CA GLY A 35 -4.47 17.38 -12.54
C GLY A 35 -4.87 16.98 -13.96
N HIS A 36 -5.90 17.63 -14.49
CA HIS A 36 -6.42 17.43 -15.84
C HIS A 36 -6.09 18.65 -16.69
N CYS A 37 -5.16 18.47 -17.64
CA CYS A 37 -4.73 19.53 -18.55
C CYS A 37 -5.76 19.70 -19.68
N LEU A 38 -6.52 20.79 -19.63
CA LEU A 38 -7.41 21.22 -20.72
C LEU A 38 -6.72 22.32 -21.54
N PRO A 39 -7.15 22.62 -22.77
CA PRO A 39 -6.48 23.58 -23.64
C PRO A 39 -6.23 24.96 -23.02
N ASP A 40 -7.18 25.46 -22.20
CA ASP A 40 -7.16 26.83 -21.67
C ASP A 40 -6.94 26.91 -20.15
N TYR A 41 -7.02 25.79 -19.42
CA TYR A 41 -6.89 25.76 -17.96
C TYR A 41 -6.60 24.34 -17.44
N THR A 42 -6.21 24.24 -16.18
CA THR A 42 -6.06 22.96 -15.48
C THR A 42 -7.19 22.84 -14.46
N THR A 43 -7.88 21.70 -14.47
CA THR A 43 -8.82 21.34 -13.40
C THR A 43 -8.22 20.21 -12.56
N TYR A 44 -8.74 20.01 -11.35
CA TYR A 44 -8.25 19.00 -10.43
C TYR A 44 -9.40 18.15 -9.92
N THR A 45 -9.14 16.85 -9.78
CA THR A 45 -10.04 15.93 -9.08
C THR A 45 -9.27 15.21 -7.98
N THR A 46 -9.94 14.92 -6.87
CA THR A 46 -9.41 14.06 -5.83
C THR A 46 -10.20 12.76 -5.86
N THR A 47 -9.47 11.65 -5.89
CA THR A 47 -10.05 10.30 -5.80
C THR A 47 -9.58 9.66 -4.50
N PHE A 48 -10.49 8.97 -3.81
CA PHE A 48 -10.20 8.29 -2.54
C PHE A 48 -10.22 6.79 -2.71
N PHE A 49 -9.32 6.10 -2.03
CA PHE A 49 -9.22 4.64 -2.00
C PHE A 49 -9.19 4.14 -0.56
N LYS A 50 -9.87 3.02 -0.33
CA LYS A 50 -9.77 2.24 0.91
C LYS A 50 -9.71 0.76 0.60
N PHE A 51 -9.22 -0.02 1.55
CA PHE A 51 -9.15 -1.47 1.45
C PHE A 51 -10.07 -2.09 2.47
N ASP A 52 -10.99 -2.93 2.02
CA ASP A 52 -11.96 -3.56 2.90
C ASP A 52 -12.43 -4.87 2.27
N GLU A 53 -13.21 -5.65 3.02
CA GLU A 53 -13.71 -6.97 2.63
C GLU A 53 -12.62 -7.96 2.22
N ASP A 54 -12.32 -8.87 3.15
CA ASP A 54 -11.42 -9.98 2.89
C ASP A 54 -11.98 -10.93 1.82
N THR A 55 -11.08 -11.45 0.97
CA THR A 55 -11.37 -12.49 0.00
C THR A 55 -10.17 -13.42 -0.18
N ILE A 56 -10.43 -14.66 -0.59
CA ILE A 56 -9.38 -15.64 -0.88
C ILE A 56 -9.39 -15.93 -2.37
N ILE A 57 -8.25 -15.69 -3.02
CA ILE A 57 -8.03 -15.97 -4.44
C ILE A 57 -6.80 -16.86 -4.52
N GLU A 58 -6.94 -18.05 -5.10
CA GLU A 58 -5.84 -19.01 -5.28
C GLU A 58 -5.08 -19.33 -3.97
N GLY A 59 -5.81 -19.34 -2.84
CA GLY A 59 -5.25 -19.64 -1.51
C GLY A 59 -4.54 -18.47 -0.83
N LYS A 60 -4.50 -17.29 -1.44
CA LYS A 60 -3.94 -16.06 -0.84
C LYS A 60 -5.09 -15.15 -0.35
N LEU A 61 -4.91 -14.53 0.82
CA LEU A 61 -5.86 -13.59 1.42
C LEU A 61 -5.62 -12.18 0.87
N TYR A 62 -6.64 -11.56 0.30
CA TYR A 62 -6.60 -10.18 -0.21
C TYR A 62 -7.73 -9.35 0.42
N GLN A 63 -7.56 -8.03 0.38
CA GLN A 63 -8.66 -7.07 0.57
C GLN A 63 -9.12 -6.54 -0.78
N LYS A 64 -10.41 -6.23 -0.91
CA LYS A 64 -10.92 -5.52 -2.07
C LYS A 64 -10.52 -4.05 -2.00
N VAL A 65 -10.18 -3.49 -3.16
CA VAL A 65 -9.96 -2.05 -3.31
C VAL A 65 -11.28 -1.39 -3.61
N PHE A 66 -11.64 -0.39 -2.82
CA PHE A 66 -12.80 0.47 -3.05
C PHE A 66 -12.35 1.87 -3.45
N ILE A 67 -13.15 2.52 -4.28
CA ILE A 67 -12.93 3.88 -4.78
C ILE A 67 -14.15 4.76 -4.46
N SER A 68 -13.89 6.02 -4.12
CA SER A 68 -14.87 7.11 -4.10
C SER A 68 -14.30 8.29 -4.90
N GLU A 69 -15.15 8.89 -5.74
CA GLU A 69 -14.82 10.07 -6.55
C GLU A 69 -15.62 11.30 -6.11
N ASP A 70 -16.42 11.17 -5.05
CA ASP A 70 -17.23 12.24 -4.49
C ASP A 70 -16.50 12.93 -3.33
N GLU A 71 -16.74 14.23 -3.15
CA GLU A 71 -16.04 15.05 -2.15
C GLU A 71 -16.30 14.59 -0.71
N TYR A 72 -17.47 14.02 -0.45
CA TYR A 72 -17.93 13.65 0.89
C TYR A 72 -17.72 12.16 1.22
N GLN A 73 -17.24 11.38 0.26
CA GLN A 73 -17.05 9.93 0.33
C GLN A 73 -18.32 9.17 0.75
N GLU A 74 -19.48 9.65 0.28
CA GLU A 74 -20.79 9.06 0.58
C GLU A 74 -20.96 7.71 -0.12
N GLU A 75 -20.37 7.53 -1.30
CA GLU A 75 -20.51 6.32 -2.10
C GLU A 75 -19.16 5.66 -2.37
N TRP A 76 -19.09 4.35 -2.13
CA TRP A 76 -17.90 3.54 -2.35
C TRP A 76 -18.19 2.40 -3.30
N TYR A 77 -17.38 2.30 -4.33
CA TYR A 77 -17.53 1.31 -5.39
C TYR A 77 -16.36 0.35 -5.40
N PHE A 78 -16.62 -0.91 -5.73
CA PHE A 78 -15.54 -1.86 -5.95
C PHE A 78 -14.72 -1.43 -7.17
N TYR A 79 -13.43 -1.18 -6.97
CA TYR A 79 -12.52 -0.66 -7.98
C TYR A 79 -12.06 -1.73 -9.00
N GLY A 80 -12.55 -2.97 -8.88
CA GLY A 80 -12.15 -4.05 -9.79
C GLY A 80 -10.75 -4.62 -9.51
N SER A 81 -10.24 -4.45 -8.28
CA SER A 81 -8.93 -5.00 -7.89
C SER A 81 -8.88 -5.44 -6.44
N PHE A 82 -7.88 -6.26 -6.17
CA PHE A 82 -7.56 -6.82 -4.87
C PHE A 82 -6.13 -6.41 -4.50
N ILE A 83 -5.91 -6.12 -3.23
CA ILE A 83 -4.59 -5.74 -2.71
C ILE A 83 -4.24 -6.65 -1.53
N ARG A 84 -2.96 -6.94 -1.39
CA ARG A 84 -2.44 -7.78 -0.31
C ARG A 84 -1.07 -7.32 0.09
N GLU A 85 -0.81 -7.37 1.38
CA GLU A 85 0.52 -7.17 1.94
C GLU A 85 0.95 -8.44 2.65
N GLU A 86 2.15 -8.92 2.32
CA GLU A 86 2.73 -10.09 2.97
C GLU A 86 4.24 -9.99 2.92
N ASN A 87 4.92 -10.31 4.04
CA ASN A 87 6.37 -10.25 4.15
C ASN A 87 6.93 -8.91 3.67
N LYS A 88 6.29 -7.80 4.07
CA LYS A 88 6.70 -6.42 3.74
C LYS A 88 6.65 -6.08 2.24
N LYS A 89 5.88 -6.84 1.47
CA LYS A 89 5.68 -6.62 0.04
C LYS A 89 4.21 -6.40 -0.24
N VAL A 90 3.91 -5.43 -1.09
CA VAL A 90 2.54 -5.09 -1.49
C VAL A 90 2.32 -5.55 -2.91
N TYR A 91 1.22 -6.27 -3.08
CA TYR A 91 0.81 -6.84 -4.35
C TYR A 91 -0.56 -6.32 -4.73
N LEU A 92 -0.72 -6.02 -6.02
CA LEU A 92 -2.00 -5.68 -6.62
C LEU A 92 -2.41 -6.77 -7.60
N ARG A 93 -3.70 -7.07 -7.67
CA ARG A 93 -4.30 -7.98 -8.65
C ARG A 93 -5.56 -7.36 -9.23
N GLU A 94 -5.69 -7.35 -10.55
CA GLU A 94 -6.97 -6.98 -11.20
C GLU A 94 -7.98 -8.13 -11.13
N TYR A 95 -9.28 -7.82 -11.23
CA TYR A 95 -10.35 -8.81 -11.08
C TYR A 95 -10.21 -10.02 -12.02
N TYR A 96 -9.75 -9.79 -13.25
CA TYR A 96 -9.49 -10.83 -14.26
C TYR A 96 -8.01 -10.91 -14.68
N GLY A 97 -7.09 -10.52 -13.79
CA GLY A 97 -5.66 -10.45 -14.11
C GLY A 97 -4.78 -11.21 -13.12
N GLU A 98 -3.48 -11.21 -13.42
CA GLU A 98 -2.46 -11.75 -12.54
C GLU A 98 -2.13 -10.78 -11.39
N GLU A 99 -1.56 -11.34 -10.32
CA GLU A 99 -0.98 -10.55 -9.24
C GLU A 99 0.37 -9.97 -9.69
N GLY A 100 0.69 -8.75 -9.26
CA GLY A 100 1.98 -8.12 -9.50
C GLY A 100 2.47 -7.31 -8.30
N LEU A 101 3.80 -7.31 -8.10
CA LEU A 101 4.46 -6.58 -7.02
C LEU A 101 4.45 -5.07 -7.33
N ILE A 102 3.89 -4.28 -6.41
CA ILE A 102 3.83 -2.81 -6.55
C ILE A 102 4.70 -2.06 -5.54
N TYR A 103 5.11 -2.71 -4.45
CA TYR A 103 5.96 -2.11 -3.43
C TYR A 103 6.72 -3.18 -2.62
N ASP A 104 7.96 -2.90 -2.19
CA ASP A 104 8.76 -3.79 -1.34
C ASP A 104 9.51 -2.98 -0.26
N PHE A 105 9.07 -3.10 1.00
CA PHE A 105 9.69 -2.45 2.17
C PHE A 105 10.98 -3.15 2.63
N ASN A 106 11.39 -4.25 2.00
CA ASN A 106 12.66 -4.92 2.33
C ASN A 106 13.86 -4.35 1.58
N LEU A 107 13.64 -3.39 0.68
CA LEU A 107 14.71 -2.82 -0.14
C LEU A 107 15.66 -1.94 0.68
N HIS A 108 16.94 -2.02 0.37
CA HIS A 108 17.99 -1.18 0.89
C HIS A 108 18.54 -0.28 -0.23
N LEU A 109 19.22 0.81 0.15
CA LEU A 109 19.84 1.72 -0.81
C LEU A 109 20.78 0.95 -1.76
N GLY A 110 20.58 1.15 -3.06
CA GLY A 110 21.31 0.46 -4.13
C GLY A 110 20.66 -0.85 -4.60
N ASP A 111 19.66 -1.37 -3.90
CA ASP A 111 18.92 -2.56 -4.36
C ASP A 111 18.13 -2.25 -5.63
N MET A 112 17.97 -3.28 -6.46
CA MET A 112 17.13 -3.25 -7.66
C MET A 112 15.85 -4.05 -7.41
N VAL A 113 14.73 -3.55 -7.91
CA VAL A 113 13.42 -4.21 -7.83
C VAL A 113 12.73 -4.21 -9.18
N GLU A 114 12.10 -5.32 -9.50
CA GLU A 114 11.17 -5.41 -10.64
C GLU A 114 9.75 -5.14 -10.12
N VAL A 115 9.19 -4.00 -10.53
CA VAL A 115 7.82 -3.61 -10.20
C VAL A 115 6.94 -4.00 -11.38
N ASN A 116 5.99 -4.88 -11.11
CA ASN A 116 4.98 -5.30 -12.06
C ASN A 116 3.62 -4.84 -11.54
N ASN A 117 3.23 -3.62 -11.89
CA ASN A 117 1.88 -3.13 -11.58
C ASN A 117 0.92 -3.61 -12.70
N PRO A 118 -0.08 -4.45 -12.41
CA PRO A 118 -1.03 -4.94 -13.42
C PRO A 118 -1.81 -3.83 -14.16
N ARG A 119 -1.81 -2.61 -13.63
CA ARG A 119 -2.44 -1.43 -14.25
C ARG A 119 -1.46 -0.52 -14.99
N ALA A 120 -0.16 -0.83 -14.97
CA ALA A 120 0.84 -0.14 -15.78
C ALA A 120 0.95 -0.77 -17.18
N ILE A 121 1.58 -0.04 -18.10
CA ILE A 121 1.78 -0.50 -19.48
C ILE A 121 2.77 -1.68 -19.55
N SER A 122 3.74 -1.70 -18.65
CA SER A 122 4.75 -2.75 -18.57
C SER A 122 5.35 -2.82 -17.17
N GLU A 123 6.05 -3.92 -16.91
CA GLU A 123 7.00 -4.03 -15.81
C GLU A 123 8.12 -2.99 -15.93
N VAL A 124 8.63 -2.54 -14.79
CA VAL A 124 9.70 -1.55 -14.69
C VAL A 124 10.74 -2.04 -13.69
N SER A 125 12.01 -1.97 -14.08
CA SER A 125 13.15 -2.20 -13.18
C SER A 125 13.59 -0.86 -12.57
N LEU A 126 13.59 -0.79 -11.24
CA LEU A 126 13.90 0.41 -10.47
C LEU A 126 15.09 0.13 -9.54
N VAL A 127 15.89 1.17 -9.26
CA VAL A 127 16.96 1.13 -8.25
C VAL A 127 16.60 2.06 -7.11
N LEU A 128 16.68 1.58 -5.87
CA LEU A 128 16.38 2.40 -4.70
C LEU A 128 17.55 3.35 -4.41
N THR A 129 17.37 4.64 -4.70
CA THR A 129 18.44 5.65 -4.53
C THR A 129 18.35 6.41 -3.23
N GLU A 130 17.17 6.47 -2.62
CA GLU A 130 16.90 7.26 -1.41
C GLU A 130 15.70 6.68 -0.65
N ILE A 131 15.67 6.87 0.67
CA ILE A 131 14.54 6.56 1.54
C ILE A 131 14.22 7.84 2.30
N ASP A 132 12.99 8.33 2.20
CA ASP A 132 12.53 9.51 2.93
C ASP A 132 12.67 9.29 4.45
N SER A 133 13.25 10.28 5.14
CA SER A 133 13.54 10.25 6.60
C SER A 133 12.49 10.95 7.45
#